data_AF-A0A522IYM0-F1
#
_entry.id   AF-A0A522IYM0-F1
#
_cell.length_a   1.000
_cell.length_b   1.000
_cell.length_c   1.000
_cell.angle_alpha   90.00
_cell.angle_beta   90.00
_cell.angle_gamma   90.00
#
_symmetry.space_group_name_H-M   'P 1'
#
loop_
_entity.id
_entity.type
_entity.pdbx_description
1 polymer ?
#
loop_
_entity_poly.entity_id
_entity_poly.type
_entity_poly.pdbx_seq_one_letter_code
_entity_poly.pdbx_strand_id
1 'polypeptide(L)' 'PEAMNRVSMIGNDLKLDSGVGTCGKEGQSVPVGVGMPTVRMDGLTVGGTA' A
#
# COMPACT_ATOMS: atom_id res chain seq x y z
N PRO A 1 -2.96 12.21 3.28
CA PRO A 1 -4.34 12.29 2.75
C PRO A 1 -4.41 12.51 1.23
N GLU A 2 -3.56 13.38 0.69
CA GLU A 2 -3.62 13.78 -0.73
C GLU A 2 -3.57 12.59 -1.71
N ALA A 3 -2.65 11.64 -1.50
CA ALA A 3 -2.55 10.43 -2.34
C ALA A 3 -3.83 9.58 -2.33
N MET A 4 -4.51 9.48 -1.17
CA MET A 4 -5.77 8.73 -1.06
C MET A 4 -6.91 9.39 -1.83
N ASN A 5 -6.89 10.72 -1.97
CA ASN A 5 -7.87 11.45 -2.78
C ASN A 5 -7.68 11.24 -4.28
N ARG A 6 -6.58 10.62 -4.72
CA ARG A 6 -6.27 10.33 -6.13
C ARG A 6 -6.62 8.90 -6.54
N VAL A 7 -7.23 8.12 -5.66
CA VAL A 7 -7.73 6.78 -5.98
C VAL A 7 -9.05 6.92 -6.74
N SER A 8 -9.07 6.53 -8.02
CA SER A 8 -10.22 6.71 -8.91
C SER A 8 -11.00 5.42 -9.18
N MET A 9 -10.37 4.26 -8.97
CA MET A 9 -11.02 2.96 -9.07
C MET A 9 -10.51 2.00 -8.00
N ILE A 10 -11.40 1.11 -7.54
CA ILE A 10 -11.15 0.07 -6.54
C ILE A 10 -11.68 -1.26 -7.11
N GLY A 11 -10.81 -2.27 -7.16
CA GLY A 11 -11.12 -3.63 -7.59
C GLY A 11 -11.88 -4.44 -6.55
N ASN A 12 -12.40 -5.59 -6.96
CA ASN A 12 -13.15 -6.53 -6.12
C ASN A 12 -12.32 -7.74 -5.67
N ASP A 13 -11.00 -7.61 -5.67
CA ASP A 13 -10.01 -8.69 -5.57
C ASP A 13 -9.09 -8.54 -4.34
N LEU A 14 -9.67 -8.12 -3.21
CA LEU A 14 -8.94 -7.93 -1.95
C LEU A 14 -8.16 -9.19 -1.55
N LYS A 15 -6.87 -8.99 -1.23
CA LYS A 15 -6.01 -10.02 -0.63
C LYS A 15 -5.18 -9.43 0.50
N LEU A 16 -4.85 -10.26 1.48
CA LEU A 16 -3.85 -9.98 2.51
C LEU A 16 -2.48 -10.48 2.03
N ASP A 17 -1.41 -9.93 2.59
CA ASP A 17 -0.05 -10.42 2.36
C ASP A 17 0.13 -11.86 2.90
N SER A 18 1.22 -12.52 2.50
CA SER A 18 1.52 -13.91 2.91
C SER A 18 2.06 -14.03 4.34
N GLY A 19 1.89 -13.03 5.19
CA GLY A 19 2.32 -13.01 6.59
C GLY A 19 3.80 -12.67 6.76
N VAL A 20 4.35 -11.80 5.91
CA VAL A 20 5.78 -11.43 5.91
C VAL A 20 6.04 -10.02 6.46
N GLY A 21 4.99 -9.24 6.69
CA GLY A 21 5.11 -7.86 7.14
C GLY A 21 5.69 -7.71 8.55
N THR A 22 6.56 -6.72 8.73
CA THR A 22 7.08 -6.29 10.04
C THR A 22 6.95 -4.77 10.14
N CYS A 23 6.32 -4.29 11.20
CA CYS A 23 6.19 -2.87 11.52
C CYS A 23 7.30 -2.45 12.48
N GLY A 24 8.02 -1.38 12.13
CA GLY A 24 9.02 -0.74 12.97
C GLY A 24 8.48 0.54 13.60
N LYS A 25 8.51 0.69 14.92
CA LYS A 25 8.17 1.94 15.62
C LYS A 25 9.06 2.13 16.85
N GLU A 26 9.75 3.27 16.92
CA GLU A 26 10.61 3.64 18.07
C GLU A 26 11.62 2.52 18.45
N GLY A 27 12.18 1.85 17.45
CA GLY A 27 13.13 0.74 17.63
C GLY A 27 12.50 -0.63 17.89
N GLN A 28 11.18 -0.71 18.09
CA GLN A 28 10.46 -1.98 18.22
C GLN A 28 10.11 -2.56 16.84
N SER A 29 10.18 -3.89 16.72
CA SER A 29 9.78 -4.62 15.51
C SER A 29 8.67 -5.60 15.86
N VAL A 30 7.54 -5.51 15.17
CA VAL A 30 6.35 -6.34 15.43
C VAL A 30 5.82 -6.92 14.11
N PRO A 31 5.51 -8.23 14.04
CA PRO A 31 4.89 -8.81 12.86
C PRO A 31 3.50 -8.20 12.62
N VAL A 32 3.21 -7.79 11.39
CA VAL A 32 1.95 -7.18 10.98
C VAL A 32 1.49 -7.70 9.62
N GLY A 33 0.19 -7.68 9.39
CA GLY A 33 -0.40 -7.95 8.08
C GLY A 33 -0.82 -6.66 7.37
N VAL A 34 -0.79 -6.66 6.04
CA VAL A 34 -1.32 -5.60 5.17
C VAL A 34 -2.21 -6.19 4.08
N GLY A 35 -3.14 -5.40 3.53
CA GLY A 35 -3.98 -5.86 2.43
C GLY A 35 -4.68 -4.72 1.71
N MET A 36 -4.89 -4.91 0.41
CA MET A 36 -5.64 -4.01 -0.46
C MET A 36 -6.21 -4.79 -1.66
N PRO A 37 -7.33 -4.35 -2.25
CA PRO A 37 -7.68 -4.76 -3.60
C PRO A 37 -6.78 -4.05 -4.61
N THR A 38 -6.90 -4.40 -5.88
CA THR A 38 -6.30 -3.60 -6.96
C THR A 38 -6.88 -2.19 -6.93
N VAL A 39 -6.05 -1.14 -7.04
CA VAL A 39 -6.50 0.26 -7.09
C VAL A 39 -5.87 1.00 -8.27
N ARG A 40 -6.61 1.96 -8.84
CA ARG A 40 -6.06 2.91 -9.81
C ARG A 40 -5.80 4.25 -9.12
N MET A 41 -4.57 4.73 -9.21
CA MET A 41 -4.23 6.11 -8.86
C MET A 41 -4.11 6.94 -10.14
N ASP A 42 -4.82 8.06 -10.21
CA ASP A 42 -4.79 8.94 -11.38
C ASP A 42 -3.50 9.76 -11.50
N GLY A 43 -2.70 9.84 -10.42
CA GLY A 43 -1.43 10.52 -10.44
C GLY A 43 -0.53 10.16 -9.25
N LEU A 44 0.65 9.62 -9.56
CA LEU A 44 1.70 9.30 -8.59
C LEU A 44 3.07 9.55 -9.23
N THR A 45 3.97 10.23 -8.53
CA THR A 45 5.34 10.44 -9.01
C THR A 45 6.12 9.13 -8.93
N VAL A 46 6.80 8.76 -10.03
CA VAL A 46 7.68 7.58 -10.09
C VAL A 46 9.14 8.04 -10.13
N GLY A 47 9.89 7.75 -9.07
CA GLY A 47 11.29 8.19 -8.91
C GLY A 47 12.31 7.32 -9.65
N GLY A 48 12.13 7.11 -10.96
CA GLY A 48 13.04 6.32 -11.79
C GLY A 48 14.04 7.17 -12.60
N THR A 49 15.05 6.50 -13.17
CA THR A 49 15.84 6.99 -14.31
C THR A 49 15.29 6.36 -15.59
N ALA A 50 15.27 7.10 -16.70
CA ALA A 50 14.78 6.60 -17.99
C ALA A 50 15.72 5.55 -18.60
#